data_AF-A0A8X8K057-F1
#
_entry.id   AF-A0A8X8K057-F1
#
_cell.length_a   1.000
_cell.length_b   1.000
_cell.length_c   1.000
_cell.angle_alpha   90.00
_cell.angle_beta   90.00
_cell.angle_gamma   90.00
#
_symmetry.space_group_name_H-M   'P 1'
#
loop_
_entity.id
_entity.type
_entity.pdbx_description
1 polymer ?
#
loop_
_entity_poly.entity_id
_entity_poly.type
_entity_poly.pdbx_seq_one_letter_code
_entity_poly.pdbx_strand_id
1 'polypeptide(L)'
;MAAKYCDLVMKGGITSGIVYPNAVLALAREYRFKSIGGTSAGAIAAAVAAAAALGDRRRQAGEAVGPQAGFEGLAAVSAQLSTRGFIHGLFQPARGARAAYRLLVVLASHAGWPRKLLCLVAAVFTIAPLEVLLSLFLLLGIGHGAGGVAGMLAALLPSLLCAYGAGVAGAMLRVARVARGNLLGLCNGRSDDPRRPALTDWLHDALQRLSGKPDDLPLTFADLHAAPRYADEPQDDRAITLQMISTCVSHNEPRTLPFSEARFWFLREEFDRLFPRSVVDWLVADAGAPEQVDGRLYYRLPPAGQLPVLVATRMSLSFPLLISAVPLHEPARHLAPAQGSRAEPGRGGKNVADSMEGLASGGQQGTTAAGSSIAGYRRCWFSDGGISSNFPIHLFDAALPRWPTFAINLVYPGDAREVPEAGDAQQALEGSVVLPTGNRERWQRGYRDIASPMAATELTRFLFAIIATMQNWRDLLQARAPGYRDRIVHVALEGDEGGMNLDMPQEVLGRIAQKGTLAGERFCRFSFDNHYWIRWRNAASAYQRYTLEVSRTDDAGQQVVAYRSAYASVAAGQPAPPSYPLGSQEKRRASQALYALMVEQGASWDDCGPDLTDGAPRPLPQMKVTPIY
;
A
#
# COMPACT_ATOMS: atom_id res chain seq x y z
N MET A 1 0.11 24.65 -25.91
CA MET A 1 0.65 24.75 -24.54
C MET A 1 1.56 23.55 -24.34
N ALA A 2 2.76 23.70 -23.78
CA ALA A 2 3.63 22.55 -23.50
C ALA A 2 2.94 21.62 -22.47
N ALA A 3 3.01 20.30 -22.65
CA ALA A 3 2.35 19.39 -21.72
C ALA A 3 3.10 19.34 -20.38
N LYS A 4 2.36 19.35 -19.27
CA LYS A 4 2.95 19.15 -17.94
C LYS A 4 3.00 17.66 -17.64
N TYR A 5 4.03 17.22 -16.91
CA TYR A 5 4.15 15.85 -16.43
C TYR A 5 4.03 15.83 -14.91
N CYS A 6 3.52 14.74 -14.34
CA CYS A 6 3.51 14.53 -12.89
C CYS A 6 3.59 13.04 -12.54
N ASP A 7 3.94 12.78 -11.28
CA ASP A 7 3.69 11.51 -10.63
C ASP A 7 2.47 11.64 -9.71
N LEU A 8 1.82 10.51 -9.40
CA LEU A 8 0.65 10.46 -8.53
C LEU A 8 0.74 9.33 -7.51
N VAL A 9 0.56 9.66 -6.23
CA VAL A 9 0.51 8.71 -5.12
C VAL A 9 -0.85 8.77 -4.42
N MET A 10 -1.47 7.62 -4.21
CA MET A 10 -2.80 7.53 -3.58
C MET A 10 -2.75 6.70 -2.31
N LYS A 11 -3.30 7.27 -1.23
CA LYS A 11 -3.43 6.60 0.07
C LYS A 11 -4.30 5.34 -0.03
N GLY A 12 -4.11 4.40 0.88
CA GLY A 12 -5.09 3.37 1.14
C GLY A 12 -6.31 3.89 1.90
N GLY A 13 -7.40 3.15 1.80
CA GLY A 13 -8.67 3.50 2.43
C GLY A 13 -9.79 2.66 1.87
N ILE A 14 -10.53 1.94 2.72
CA ILE A 14 -11.38 0.81 2.31
C ILE A 14 -12.41 1.20 1.22
N THR A 15 -13.43 2.02 1.55
CA THR A 15 -14.47 2.44 0.57
C THR A 15 -14.31 3.85 0.01
N SER A 16 -13.27 4.55 0.45
CA SER A 16 -12.98 5.94 0.07
C SER A 16 -12.31 6.08 -1.31
N GLY A 17 -12.12 4.97 -2.03
CA GLY A 17 -11.47 4.94 -3.35
C GLY A 17 -12.22 5.70 -4.46
N ILE A 18 -13.48 6.09 -4.24
CA ILE A 18 -14.31 6.87 -5.18
C ILE A 18 -13.73 8.27 -5.44
N VAL A 19 -12.94 8.80 -4.50
CA VAL A 19 -12.26 10.11 -4.65
C VAL A 19 -11.29 10.06 -5.84
N TYR A 20 -10.60 8.94 -6.05
CA TYR A 20 -9.43 8.89 -6.91
C TYR A 20 -9.73 8.99 -8.41
N PRO A 21 -10.70 8.25 -9.01
CA PRO A 21 -10.96 8.34 -10.44
C PRO A 21 -11.26 9.78 -10.89
N ASN A 22 -12.07 10.53 -10.15
CA ASN A 22 -12.40 11.91 -10.48
C ASN A 22 -11.20 12.86 -10.32
N ALA A 23 -10.36 12.65 -9.30
CA ALA A 23 -9.12 13.40 -9.15
C ALA A 23 -8.14 13.13 -10.30
N VAL A 24 -8.01 11.88 -10.74
CA VAL A 24 -7.19 11.49 -11.90
C VAL A 24 -7.73 12.13 -13.17
N LEU A 25 -9.05 12.12 -13.39
CA LEU A 25 -9.68 12.75 -14.56
C LEU A 25 -9.46 14.26 -14.59
N ALA A 26 -9.54 14.93 -13.43
CA ALA A 26 -9.27 16.36 -13.33
C ALA A 26 -7.78 16.67 -13.59
N LEU A 27 -6.86 15.89 -13.04
CA LEU A 27 -5.41 16.01 -13.28
C LEU A 27 -5.05 15.77 -14.76
N ALA A 28 -5.66 14.77 -15.40
CA ALA A 28 -5.39 14.37 -16.78
C ALA A 28 -5.71 15.48 -17.80
N ARG A 29 -6.46 16.52 -17.42
CA ARG A 29 -6.73 17.68 -18.27
C ARG A 29 -5.50 18.54 -18.52
N GLU A 30 -4.58 18.60 -17.55
CA GLU A 30 -3.37 19.45 -17.62
C GLU A 30 -2.07 18.66 -17.53
N TYR A 31 -2.08 17.52 -16.85
CA TYR A 31 -0.89 16.71 -16.57
C TYR A 31 -0.96 15.35 -17.25
N ARG A 32 0.20 14.85 -17.66
CA ARG A 32 0.42 13.49 -18.12
C ARG A 32 1.18 12.70 -17.06
N PHE A 33 0.75 11.49 -16.79
CA PHE A 33 1.32 10.67 -15.73
C PHE A 33 2.60 9.95 -16.19
N LYS A 34 3.67 10.08 -15.38
CA LYS A 34 4.94 9.35 -15.53
C LYS A 34 5.01 8.17 -14.57
N SER A 35 4.72 8.42 -13.30
CA SER A 35 4.72 7.38 -12.27
C SER A 35 3.43 7.44 -11.46
N ILE A 36 2.83 6.28 -11.20
CA ILE A 36 1.58 6.16 -10.46
C ILE A 36 1.79 5.12 -9.38
N GLY A 37 1.34 5.39 -8.16
CA GLY A 37 1.45 4.44 -7.09
C GLY A 37 0.41 4.57 -6.00
N GLY A 38 0.30 3.52 -5.20
CA GLY A 38 -0.67 3.48 -4.13
C GLY A 38 -0.63 2.21 -3.31
N THR A 39 -1.53 2.13 -2.34
CA THR A 39 -1.65 1.02 -1.41
C THR A 39 -3.14 0.74 -1.16
N SER A 40 -3.53 -0.52 -0.95
CA SER A 40 -4.94 -0.91 -0.72
C SER A 40 -5.86 -0.39 -1.85
N ALA A 41 -6.96 0.32 -1.54
CA ALA A 41 -7.81 0.96 -2.55
C ALA A 41 -7.07 1.99 -3.42
N GLY A 42 -6.05 2.66 -2.90
CA GLY A 42 -5.16 3.52 -3.68
C GLY A 42 -4.37 2.72 -4.73
N ALA A 43 -4.08 1.44 -4.49
CA ALA A 43 -3.48 0.56 -5.49
C ALA A 43 -4.46 0.18 -6.60
N ILE A 44 -5.75 -0.02 -6.31
CA ILE A 44 -6.78 -0.15 -7.34
C ILE A 44 -6.79 1.10 -8.21
N ALA A 45 -6.88 2.27 -7.58
CA ALA A 45 -6.89 3.55 -8.28
C ALA A 45 -5.62 3.75 -9.13
N ALA A 46 -4.46 3.37 -8.61
CA ALA A 46 -3.19 3.41 -9.33
C ALA A 46 -3.19 2.48 -10.55
N ALA A 47 -3.71 1.27 -10.41
CA ALA A 47 -3.80 0.30 -11.49
C ALA A 47 -4.72 0.79 -12.62
N VAL A 48 -5.93 1.24 -12.29
CA VAL A 48 -6.88 1.75 -13.30
C VAL A 48 -6.40 3.05 -13.93
N ALA A 49 -5.74 3.93 -13.18
CA ALA A 49 -5.14 5.14 -13.72
C ALA A 49 -3.97 4.83 -14.67
N ALA A 50 -3.12 3.85 -14.33
CA ALA A 50 -2.04 3.40 -15.21
C ALA A 50 -2.56 2.72 -16.49
N ALA A 51 -3.60 1.90 -16.38
CA ALA A 51 -4.27 1.30 -17.53
C ALA A 51 -4.91 2.38 -18.44
N ALA A 52 -5.58 3.37 -17.85
CA ALA A 52 -6.12 4.51 -18.59
C ALA A 52 -5.01 5.36 -19.25
N ALA A 53 -3.90 5.63 -18.55
CA ALA A 53 -2.78 6.34 -19.13
C ALA A 53 -2.16 5.58 -20.33
N LEU A 54 -2.07 4.25 -20.25
CA LEU A 54 -1.65 3.41 -21.37
C LEU A 54 -2.62 3.51 -22.56
N GLY A 55 -3.93 3.36 -22.31
CA GLY A 55 -4.94 3.47 -23.35
C GLY A 55 -4.95 4.83 -24.05
N ASP A 56 -4.77 5.92 -23.30
CA ASP A 56 -4.62 7.27 -23.84
C ASP A 56 -3.36 7.41 -24.71
N ARG A 57 -2.20 6.92 -24.25
CA ARG A 57 -0.95 6.92 -25.04
C ARG A 57 -1.09 6.16 -26.36
N ARG A 58 -1.69 4.97 -26.34
CA ARG A 58 -1.93 4.15 -27.54
C ARG A 58 -2.85 4.87 -28.52
N ARG A 59 -3.92 5.49 -28.02
CA ARG A 59 -4.83 6.31 -28.82
C ARG A 59 -4.11 7.49 -29.47
N GLN A 60 -3.29 8.23 -28.72
CA GLN A 60 -2.53 9.37 -29.25
C GLN A 60 -1.44 8.94 -30.25
N ALA A 61 -0.92 7.72 -30.12
CA ALA A 61 -0.01 7.12 -31.10
C ALA A 61 -0.70 6.62 -32.37
N GLY A 62 -2.04 6.73 -32.46
CA GLY A 62 -2.82 6.28 -33.62
C GLY A 62 -3.09 4.77 -33.66
N GLU A 63 -2.89 4.05 -32.55
CA GLU A 63 -3.26 2.63 -32.47
C GLU A 63 -4.79 2.46 -32.42
N ALA A 64 -5.29 1.41 -33.05
CA ALA A 64 -6.71 1.05 -33.01
C ALA A 64 -7.08 0.49 -31.62
N VAL A 65 -7.57 1.36 -30.74
CA VAL A 65 -8.07 1.00 -29.41
C VAL A 65 -9.58 1.21 -29.32
N GLY A 66 -10.25 0.46 -28.44
CA GLY A 66 -11.69 0.60 -28.23
C GLY A 66 -12.12 1.98 -27.73
N PRO A 67 -13.41 2.35 -27.88
CA PRO A 67 -13.91 3.67 -27.46
C PRO A 67 -13.78 3.91 -25.96
N GLN A 68 -13.80 2.83 -25.16
CA GLN A 68 -13.66 2.89 -23.71
C GLN A 68 -12.20 2.73 -23.22
N ALA A 69 -11.21 2.74 -24.11
CA ALA A 69 -9.81 2.84 -23.70
C ALA A 69 -9.49 4.26 -23.21
N GLY A 70 -8.48 4.42 -22.37
CA GLY A 70 -8.05 5.74 -21.92
C GLY A 70 -8.89 6.36 -20.80
N PHE A 71 -8.78 7.68 -20.66
CA PHE A 71 -9.47 8.44 -19.61
C PHE A 71 -11.00 8.52 -19.79
N GLU A 72 -11.51 8.38 -21.01
CA GLU A 72 -12.96 8.28 -21.26
C GLU A 72 -13.55 7.03 -20.60
N GLY A 73 -12.86 5.89 -20.70
CA GLY A 73 -13.24 4.69 -19.97
C GLY A 73 -13.14 4.85 -18.46
N LEU A 74 -12.15 5.62 -17.97
CA LEU A 74 -11.99 5.88 -16.54
C LEU A 74 -13.17 6.69 -15.99
N ALA A 75 -13.76 7.60 -16.78
CA ALA A 75 -14.98 8.29 -16.43
C ALA A 75 -16.18 7.33 -16.27
N ALA A 76 -16.29 6.32 -17.13
CA ALA A 76 -17.30 5.27 -17.00
C ALA A 76 -17.09 4.41 -15.74
N VAL A 77 -15.83 4.06 -15.43
CA VAL A 77 -15.47 3.35 -14.18
C VAL A 77 -15.82 4.19 -12.95
N SER A 78 -15.55 5.50 -12.98
CA SER A 78 -15.93 6.44 -11.91
C SER A 78 -17.44 6.47 -11.68
N ALA A 79 -18.22 6.58 -12.76
CA ALA A 79 -19.68 6.59 -12.70
C ALA A 79 -20.24 5.26 -12.14
N GLN A 80 -19.66 4.14 -12.54
CA GLN A 80 -20.02 2.82 -12.03
C GLN A 80 -19.74 2.68 -10.52
N LEU A 81 -18.55 3.10 -10.07
CA LEU A 81 -18.18 3.09 -8.65
C LEU A 81 -19.05 4.01 -7.79
N SER A 82 -19.56 5.09 -8.39
CA SER A 82 -20.47 6.04 -7.73
C SER A 82 -21.93 5.55 -7.69
N THR A 83 -22.22 4.34 -8.18
CA THR A 83 -23.58 3.77 -8.16
C THR A 83 -23.83 3.02 -6.85
N ARG A 84 -24.93 3.36 -6.16
CA ARG A 84 -25.32 2.68 -4.91
C ARG A 84 -25.37 1.17 -5.05
N GLY A 85 -24.75 0.47 -4.09
CA GLY A 85 -24.75 -0.99 -4.01
C GLY A 85 -23.75 -1.68 -4.94
N PHE A 86 -23.10 -0.96 -5.85
CA PHE A 86 -22.11 -1.55 -6.76
C PHE A 86 -20.88 -2.07 -6.00
N ILE A 87 -20.24 -1.22 -5.18
CA ILE A 87 -19.07 -1.59 -4.38
C ILE A 87 -19.42 -2.77 -3.47
N HIS A 88 -20.55 -2.70 -2.75
CA HIS A 88 -21.03 -3.81 -1.93
C HIS A 88 -21.19 -5.12 -2.72
N GLY A 89 -21.64 -5.06 -3.97
CA GLY A 89 -21.79 -6.21 -4.87
C GLY A 89 -20.47 -6.87 -5.31
N LEU A 90 -19.35 -6.14 -5.26
CA LEU A 90 -18.02 -6.68 -5.59
C LEU A 90 -17.49 -7.65 -4.51
N PHE A 91 -17.96 -7.51 -3.26
CA PHE A 91 -17.54 -8.33 -2.12
C PHE A 91 -18.48 -9.52 -1.95
N GLN A 92 -18.17 -10.61 -2.66
CA GLN A 92 -18.96 -11.84 -2.63
C GLN A 92 -18.39 -12.84 -1.62
N PRO A 93 -19.12 -13.16 -0.53
CA PRO A 93 -18.64 -14.07 0.50
C PRO A 93 -18.64 -15.53 0.04
N ALA A 94 -17.61 -16.28 0.43
CA ALA A 94 -17.50 -17.71 0.18
C ALA A 94 -18.66 -18.52 0.81
N ARG A 95 -18.88 -19.74 0.31
CA ARG A 95 -19.87 -20.67 0.87
C ARG A 95 -19.58 -20.91 2.35
N GLY A 96 -20.57 -20.65 3.22
CA GLY A 96 -20.42 -20.73 4.68
C GLY A 96 -19.92 -19.45 5.38
N ALA A 97 -19.43 -18.46 4.64
CA ALA A 97 -18.97 -17.17 5.18
C ALA A 97 -20.07 -16.10 5.24
N ARG A 98 -21.24 -16.32 4.61
CA ARG A 98 -22.29 -15.29 4.42
C ARG A 98 -22.76 -14.62 5.71
N ALA A 99 -23.00 -15.40 6.77
CA ALA A 99 -23.46 -14.87 8.04
C ALA A 99 -22.37 -14.04 8.74
N ALA A 100 -21.11 -14.48 8.68
CA ALA A 100 -19.96 -13.75 9.22
C ALA A 100 -19.68 -12.46 8.43
N TYR A 101 -19.77 -12.51 7.10
CA TYR A 101 -19.67 -11.33 6.25
C TYR A 101 -20.77 -10.31 6.56
N ARG A 102 -22.04 -10.76 6.62
CA ARG A 102 -23.16 -9.88 6.98
C ARG A 102 -22.97 -9.24 8.35
N LEU A 103 -22.49 -10.00 9.34
CA LEU A 103 -22.16 -9.47 10.66
C LEU A 103 -21.08 -8.38 10.56
N LEU A 104 -19.99 -8.65 9.86
CA LEU A 104 -18.90 -7.68 9.66
C LEU A 104 -19.40 -6.38 9.02
N VAL A 105 -20.17 -6.48 7.93
CA VAL A 105 -20.74 -5.31 7.23
C VAL A 105 -21.70 -4.53 8.13
N VAL A 106 -22.58 -5.20 8.89
CA VAL A 106 -23.51 -4.51 9.79
C VAL A 106 -22.78 -3.84 10.95
N LEU A 107 -21.77 -4.48 11.53
CA LEU A 107 -20.95 -3.88 12.59
C LEU A 107 -20.17 -2.66 12.09
N ALA A 108 -19.69 -2.73 10.85
CA ALA A 108 -18.99 -1.66 10.15
C ALA A 108 -19.89 -0.49 9.70
N SER A 109 -21.19 -0.73 9.50
CA SER A 109 -22.14 0.29 9.08
C SER A 109 -22.59 1.22 10.21
N HIS A 110 -23.27 2.31 9.84
CA HIS A 110 -23.98 3.22 10.77
C HIS A 110 -25.32 2.70 11.27
N ALA A 111 -25.56 1.39 11.20
CA ALA A 111 -26.74 0.78 11.78
C ALA A 111 -26.88 1.10 13.27
N GLY A 112 -28.09 1.43 13.72
CA GLY A 112 -28.36 1.64 15.15
C GLY A 112 -28.02 0.41 16.00
N TRP A 113 -27.65 0.64 17.26
CA TRP A 113 -27.23 -0.41 18.20
C TRP A 113 -28.20 -1.62 18.28
N PRO A 114 -29.54 -1.45 18.26
CA PRO A 114 -30.48 -2.58 18.26
C PRO A 114 -30.29 -3.52 17.06
N ARG A 115 -30.03 -2.95 15.87
CA ARG A 115 -29.79 -3.73 14.64
C ARG A 115 -28.45 -4.47 14.71
N LYS A 116 -27.42 -3.85 15.30
CA LYS A 116 -26.12 -4.50 15.52
C LYS A 116 -26.25 -5.67 16.50
N LEU A 117 -26.95 -5.48 17.62
CA LEU A 117 -27.21 -6.53 18.61
C LEU A 117 -28.01 -7.69 18.00
N LEU A 118 -29.11 -7.39 17.29
CA LEU A 118 -29.94 -8.40 16.64
C LEU A 118 -29.13 -9.21 15.61
N CYS A 119 -28.32 -8.54 14.80
CA CYS A 119 -27.48 -9.22 13.82
C CYS A 119 -26.42 -10.11 14.46
N LEU A 120 -25.84 -9.68 15.59
CA LEU A 120 -24.87 -10.47 16.36
C LEU A 120 -25.51 -11.73 16.94
N VAL A 121 -26.67 -11.60 17.59
CA VAL A 121 -27.42 -12.74 18.13
C VAL A 121 -27.81 -13.70 17.01
N ALA A 122 -28.42 -13.19 15.93
CA ALA A 122 -28.82 -14.02 14.79
C ALA A 122 -27.64 -14.69 14.08
N ALA A 123 -26.46 -14.06 14.03
CA ALA A 123 -25.26 -14.65 13.44
C ALA A 123 -24.83 -15.92 14.18
N VAL A 124 -24.91 -15.94 15.52
CA VAL A 124 -24.56 -17.14 16.31
C VAL A 124 -25.49 -18.31 15.98
N PHE A 125 -26.81 -18.08 15.98
CA PHE A 125 -27.79 -19.11 15.66
C PHE A 125 -27.71 -19.59 14.20
N THR A 126 -27.30 -18.73 13.27
CA THR A 126 -27.15 -19.12 11.85
C THR A 126 -25.83 -19.84 11.57
N ILE A 127 -24.75 -19.50 12.27
CA ILE A 127 -23.43 -20.11 12.05
C ILE A 127 -23.30 -21.43 12.81
N ALA A 128 -23.75 -21.48 14.06
CA ALA A 128 -23.53 -22.61 14.97
C ALA A 128 -24.84 -23.08 15.68
N PRO A 129 -25.92 -23.40 14.93
CA PRO A 129 -27.20 -23.78 15.54
C PRO A 129 -27.10 -25.07 16.37
N LEU A 130 -26.34 -26.06 15.91
CA LEU A 130 -26.22 -27.35 16.58
C LEU A 130 -25.48 -27.23 17.90
N GLU A 131 -24.40 -26.44 17.93
CA GLU A 131 -23.62 -26.20 19.13
C GLU A 131 -24.46 -25.51 20.21
N VAL A 132 -25.30 -24.54 19.83
CA VAL A 132 -26.24 -23.88 20.75
C VAL A 132 -27.30 -24.85 21.24
N LEU A 133 -27.96 -25.58 20.34
CA LEU A 133 -29.05 -26.50 20.69
C LEU A 133 -28.56 -27.67 21.56
N LEU A 134 -27.41 -28.26 21.23
CA LEU A 134 -26.82 -29.35 21.99
C LEU A 134 -26.41 -28.88 23.40
N SER A 135 -25.77 -27.72 23.50
CA SER A 135 -25.38 -27.15 24.80
C SER A 135 -26.60 -26.84 25.66
N LEU A 136 -27.65 -26.24 25.06
CA LEU A 136 -28.89 -25.94 25.76
C LEU A 136 -29.59 -27.22 26.23
N PHE A 137 -29.70 -28.23 25.37
CA PHE A 137 -30.30 -29.51 25.70
C PHE A 137 -29.56 -30.20 26.85
N LEU A 138 -28.22 -30.24 26.81
CA LEU A 138 -27.40 -30.85 27.86
C LEU A 138 -27.59 -30.14 29.21
N LEU A 139 -27.54 -28.79 29.21
CA LEU A 139 -27.63 -27.99 30.44
C LEU A 139 -29.03 -28.05 31.07
N LEU A 140 -30.08 -28.01 30.25
CA LEU A 140 -31.45 -28.21 30.73
C LEU A 140 -31.69 -29.64 31.23
N GLY A 141 -31.07 -30.64 30.59
CA GLY A 141 -31.09 -32.03 31.05
C GLY A 141 -30.44 -32.20 32.42
N ILE A 142 -29.32 -31.51 32.68
CA ILE A 142 -28.68 -31.47 34.01
C ILE A 142 -29.62 -30.83 35.05
N GLY A 143 -30.23 -29.69 34.71
CA GLY A 143 -31.20 -29.02 35.60
C GLY A 143 -32.41 -29.91 35.91
N HIS A 144 -32.92 -30.62 34.90
CA HIS A 144 -34.01 -31.58 35.08
C HIS A 144 -33.60 -32.77 35.94
N GLY A 145 -32.40 -33.33 35.73
CA GLY A 145 -31.88 -34.43 36.55
C GLY A 145 -31.68 -34.05 38.02
N ALA A 146 -31.35 -32.78 38.31
CA ALA A 146 -31.11 -32.31 39.67
C ALA A 146 -32.39 -31.96 40.45
N GLY A 147 -33.46 -31.51 39.77
CA GLY A 147 -34.65 -30.97 40.45
C GLY A 147 -35.97 -31.09 39.70
N GLY A 148 -36.06 -32.01 38.73
CA GLY A 148 -37.23 -32.18 37.88
C GLY A 148 -37.57 -30.92 37.08
N VAL A 149 -38.85 -30.63 36.90
CA VAL A 149 -39.31 -29.44 36.14
C VAL A 149 -38.88 -28.13 36.82
N ALA A 150 -38.88 -28.08 38.15
CA ALA A 150 -38.44 -26.89 38.90
C ALA A 150 -36.94 -26.61 38.70
N GLY A 151 -36.11 -27.65 38.74
CA GLY A 151 -34.67 -27.54 38.44
C GLY A 151 -34.39 -27.11 37.00
N MET A 152 -35.18 -27.60 36.03
CA MET A 152 -35.09 -27.18 34.63
C MET A 152 -35.43 -25.69 34.45
N LEU A 153 -36.50 -25.19 35.09
CA LEU A 153 -36.89 -23.78 35.04
C LEU A 153 -35.85 -22.87 35.71
N ALA A 154 -35.31 -23.30 36.86
CA ALA A 154 -34.23 -22.58 37.54
C ALA A 154 -32.94 -22.51 36.71
N ALA A 155 -32.64 -23.57 35.94
CA ALA A 155 -31.48 -23.64 35.07
C ALA A 155 -31.68 -22.93 33.71
N LEU A 156 -32.89 -22.49 33.33
CA LEU A 156 -33.19 -22.01 31.99
C LEU A 156 -32.34 -20.81 31.56
N LEU A 157 -32.34 -19.74 32.37
CA LEU A 157 -31.59 -18.51 32.08
C LEU A 157 -30.07 -18.75 32.02
N PRO A 158 -29.42 -19.39 33.03
CA PRO A 158 -27.99 -19.68 32.94
C PRO A 158 -27.65 -20.63 31.79
N SER A 159 -28.52 -21.62 31.50
CA SER A 159 -28.33 -22.54 30.37
C SER A 159 -28.37 -21.81 29.03
N LEU A 160 -29.27 -20.84 28.86
CA LEU A 160 -29.34 -20.01 27.65
C LEU A 160 -28.07 -19.16 27.46
N LEU A 161 -27.56 -18.54 28.54
CA LEU A 161 -26.33 -17.74 28.49
C LEU A 161 -25.11 -18.62 28.16
N CYS A 162 -24.97 -19.78 28.81
CA CYS A 162 -23.89 -20.72 28.55
C CYS A 162 -23.98 -21.34 27.14
N ALA A 163 -25.18 -21.71 26.68
CA ALA A 163 -25.41 -22.22 25.33
C ALA A 163 -25.08 -21.16 24.26
N TYR A 164 -25.42 -19.89 24.52
CA TYR A 164 -25.02 -18.78 23.66
C TYR A 164 -23.49 -18.62 23.61
N GLY A 165 -22.81 -18.67 24.77
CA GLY A 165 -21.35 -18.64 24.84
C GLY A 165 -20.67 -19.78 24.06
N ALA A 166 -21.19 -21.00 24.20
CA ALA A 166 -20.74 -22.16 23.40
C ALA A 166 -21.00 -21.95 21.90
N GLY A 167 -22.14 -21.38 21.54
CA GLY A 167 -22.46 -20.97 20.18
C GLY A 167 -21.49 -19.94 19.61
N VAL A 168 -21.10 -18.92 20.39
CA VAL A 168 -20.10 -17.92 19.99
C VAL A 168 -18.75 -18.58 19.71
N ALA A 169 -18.28 -19.46 20.62
CA ALA A 169 -17.03 -20.19 20.42
C ALA A 169 -17.08 -21.11 19.19
N GLY A 170 -18.19 -21.85 19.01
CA GLY A 170 -18.43 -22.68 17.84
C GLY A 170 -18.48 -21.88 16.54
N ALA A 171 -19.13 -20.71 16.56
CA ALA A 171 -19.19 -19.79 15.43
C ALA A 171 -17.80 -19.24 15.08
N MET A 172 -17.00 -18.82 16.07
CA MET A 172 -15.62 -18.37 15.86
C MET A 172 -14.77 -19.47 15.22
N LEU A 173 -14.82 -20.70 15.73
CA LEU A 173 -14.08 -21.84 15.15
C LEU A 173 -14.53 -22.16 13.73
N ARG A 174 -15.83 -22.12 13.45
CA ARG A 174 -16.37 -22.38 12.11
C ARG A 174 -15.95 -21.30 11.13
N VAL A 175 -16.03 -20.03 11.51
CA VAL A 175 -15.55 -18.90 10.70
C VAL A 175 -14.05 -19.02 10.46
N ALA A 176 -13.26 -19.37 11.48
CA ALA A 176 -11.82 -19.59 11.33
C ALA A 176 -11.51 -20.73 10.35
N ARG A 177 -12.26 -21.84 10.38
CA ARG A 177 -12.12 -22.93 9.40
C ARG A 177 -12.47 -22.49 7.98
N VAL A 178 -13.57 -21.74 7.81
CA VAL A 178 -13.98 -21.19 6.51
C VAL A 178 -12.93 -20.22 5.98
N ALA A 179 -12.46 -19.28 6.81
CA ALA A 179 -11.42 -18.33 6.45
C ALA A 179 -10.11 -19.06 6.09
N ARG A 180 -9.67 -20.05 6.88
CA ARG A 180 -8.49 -20.88 6.55
C ARG A 180 -8.66 -21.59 5.22
N GLY A 181 -9.82 -22.20 4.98
CA GLY A 181 -10.15 -22.83 3.72
C GLY A 181 -10.15 -21.84 2.56
N ASN A 182 -10.51 -20.59 2.81
CA ASN A 182 -10.56 -19.48 1.85
C ASN A 182 -9.37 -18.51 1.94
N LEU A 183 -8.16 -19.05 2.18
CA LEU A 183 -6.91 -18.29 2.15
C LEU A 183 -6.92 -17.05 3.06
N LEU A 184 -7.42 -17.22 4.29
CA LEU A 184 -7.50 -16.22 5.35
C LEU A 184 -8.44 -15.01 5.06
N GLY A 185 -9.42 -15.17 4.18
CA GLY A 185 -10.45 -14.15 3.94
C GLY A 185 -11.87 -14.70 3.79
N LEU A 186 -12.87 -13.83 3.90
CA LEU A 186 -14.29 -14.16 3.71
C LEU A 186 -14.71 -14.11 2.23
N CYS A 187 -14.08 -13.25 1.43
CA CYS A 187 -14.31 -13.07 -0.01
C CYS A 187 -13.01 -13.37 -0.77
N ASN A 188 -13.03 -14.26 -1.77
CA ASN A 188 -11.85 -14.53 -2.61
C ASN A 188 -11.68 -13.54 -3.77
N GLY A 189 -12.77 -12.90 -4.19
CA GLY A 189 -12.79 -11.91 -5.28
C GLY A 189 -13.15 -12.48 -6.66
N ARG A 190 -13.51 -13.77 -6.74
CA ARG A 190 -13.96 -14.44 -7.97
C ARG A 190 -15.48 -14.51 -8.03
N SER A 191 -16.03 -14.38 -9.23
CA SER A 191 -17.48 -14.30 -9.47
C SER A 191 -18.10 -15.69 -9.53
N ASP A 192 -19.22 -15.87 -8.83
CA ASP A 192 -20.07 -17.06 -8.99
C ASP A 192 -20.98 -16.92 -10.25
N ASP A 193 -21.34 -15.69 -10.63
CA ASP A 193 -22.19 -15.35 -11.78
C ASP A 193 -21.49 -14.31 -12.67
N PRO A 194 -21.24 -14.59 -13.97
CA PRO A 194 -20.64 -13.63 -14.90
C PRO A 194 -21.39 -12.29 -15.02
N ARG A 195 -22.69 -12.25 -14.73
CA ARG A 195 -23.50 -11.01 -14.78
C ARG A 195 -23.28 -10.10 -13.58
N ARG A 196 -22.68 -10.62 -12.51
CA ARG A 196 -22.41 -9.90 -11.26
C ARG A 196 -20.94 -10.11 -10.91
N PRO A 197 -20.02 -9.34 -11.53
CA PRO A 197 -18.61 -9.57 -11.34
C PRO A 197 -18.21 -9.27 -9.89
N ALA A 198 -17.41 -10.16 -9.31
CA ALA A 198 -16.71 -9.93 -8.06
C ALA A 198 -15.49 -9.03 -8.28
N LEU A 199 -14.89 -8.55 -7.19
CA LEU A 199 -13.85 -7.53 -7.20
C LEU A 199 -12.67 -7.81 -8.15
N THR A 200 -12.12 -9.03 -8.15
CA THR A 200 -10.93 -9.35 -8.96
C THR A 200 -11.26 -9.49 -10.44
N ASP A 201 -12.46 -9.99 -10.76
CA ASP A 201 -12.92 -10.16 -12.14
C ASP A 201 -13.32 -8.82 -12.76
N TRP A 202 -14.06 -8.00 -12.01
CA TRP A 202 -14.37 -6.63 -12.42
C TRP A 202 -13.09 -5.82 -12.65
N LEU A 203 -12.09 -5.98 -11.78
CA LEU A 203 -10.82 -5.27 -11.92
C LEU A 203 -10.06 -5.74 -13.16
N HIS A 204 -10.04 -7.05 -13.45
CA HIS A 204 -9.47 -7.57 -14.69
C HIS A 204 -10.11 -6.90 -15.90
N ASP A 205 -11.44 -6.96 -16.02
CA ASP A 205 -12.17 -6.37 -17.14
C ASP A 205 -11.94 -4.85 -17.26
N ALA A 206 -11.87 -4.15 -16.13
CA ALA A 206 -11.59 -2.71 -16.10
C ALA A 206 -10.17 -2.41 -16.62
N LEU A 207 -9.15 -3.15 -16.18
CA LEU A 207 -7.76 -2.95 -16.62
C LEU A 207 -7.60 -3.22 -18.12
N GLN A 208 -8.20 -4.30 -18.63
CA GLN A 208 -8.14 -4.67 -20.05
C GLN A 208 -8.83 -3.62 -20.92
N ARG A 209 -10.06 -3.24 -20.56
CA ARG A 209 -10.83 -2.22 -21.26
C ARG A 209 -10.13 -0.86 -21.30
N LEU A 210 -9.60 -0.39 -20.17
CA LEU A 210 -8.91 0.90 -20.07
C LEU A 210 -7.61 0.93 -20.85
N SER A 211 -6.84 -0.17 -20.85
CA SER A 211 -5.59 -0.28 -21.60
C SER A 211 -5.77 -0.57 -23.09
N GLY A 212 -6.99 -0.94 -23.52
CA GLY A 212 -7.26 -1.39 -24.87
C GLY A 212 -6.64 -2.75 -25.20
N LYS A 213 -6.45 -3.61 -24.20
CA LYS A 213 -6.00 -5.00 -24.37
C LYS A 213 -7.21 -5.95 -24.40
N PRO A 214 -7.12 -7.09 -25.11
CA PRO A 214 -8.18 -8.10 -25.10
C PRO A 214 -8.19 -8.87 -23.78
N ASP A 215 -9.34 -9.43 -23.39
CA ASP A 215 -9.54 -10.01 -22.04
C ASP A 215 -8.70 -11.26 -21.74
N ASP A 216 -8.19 -11.94 -22.78
CA ASP A 216 -7.34 -13.12 -22.72
C ASP A 216 -5.86 -12.80 -22.47
N LEU A 217 -5.42 -11.56 -22.72
CA LEU A 217 -4.03 -11.14 -22.57
C LEU A 217 -3.87 -10.13 -21.43
N PRO A 218 -3.52 -10.56 -20.20
CA PRO A 218 -3.50 -9.68 -19.04
C PRO A 218 -2.53 -8.49 -19.23
N LEU A 219 -2.93 -7.32 -18.72
CA LEU A 219 -2.08 -6.15 -18.64
C LEU A 219 -0.90 -6.40 -17.69
N THR A 220 0.33 -6.29 -18.21
CA THR A 220 1.58 -6.49 -17.47
C THR A 220 2.30 -5.17 -17.18
N PHE A 221 3.27 -5.19 -16.26
CA PHE A 221 4.14 -4.02 -16.04
C PHE A 221 5.01 -3.69 -17.26
N ALA A 222 5.38 -4.69 -18.07
CA ALA A 222 6.12 -4.50 -19.30
C ALA A 222 5.33 -3.68 -20.32
N ASP A 223 4.01 -3.92 -20.44
CA ASP A 223 3.12 -3.12 -21.29
C ASP A 223 3.14 -1.63 -20.88
N LEU A 224 3.15 -1.35 -19.56
CA LEU A 224 3.21 0.02 -19.04
C LEU A 224 4.59 0.66 -19.29
N HIS A 225 5.67 -0.08 -19.08
CA HIS A 225 7.03 0.41 -19.31
C HIS A 225 7.31 0.71 -20.79
N ALA A 226 6.76 -0.12 -21.68
CA ALA A 226 6.92 -0.03 -23.13
C ALA A 226 5.82 0.79 -23.83
N ALA A 227 4.96 1.48 -23.07
CA ALA A 227 3.88 2.29 -23.62
C ALA A 227 4.41 3.32 -24.65
N PRO A 228 3.63 3.65 -25.69
CA PRO A 228 3.98 4.73 -26.60
C PRO A 228 4.26 6.04 -25.86
N ARG A 229 5.24 6.80 -26.36
CA ARG A 229 5.64 8.07 -25.77
C ARG A 229 4.97 9.24 -26.47
N TYR A 230 4.71 10.30 -25.72
CA TYR A 230 4.29 11.56 -26.32
C TYR A 230 5.50 12.25 -26.98
N ALA A 231 5.25 13.10 -27.98
CA ALA A 231 6.30 13.74 -28.76
C ALA A 231 7.23 14.65 -27.93
N ASP A 232 6.69 15.28 -26.88
CA ASP A 232 7.37 16.18 -25.95
C ASP A 232 7.74 15.48 -24.61
N GLU A 233 7.74 14.15 -24.57
CA GLU A 233 8.07 13.40 -23.36
C GLU A 233 9.59 13.30 -23.13
N PRO A 234 10.09 13.62 -21.92
CA PRO A 234 11.50 13.43 -21.59
C PRO A 234 11.97 11.98 -21.79
N GLN A 235 13.23 11.82 -22.21
CA GLN A 235 13.84 10.49 -22.28
C GLN A 235 13.96 9.89 -20.87
N ASP A 236 13.46 8.67 -20.74
CA ASP A 236 13.43 7.90 -19.50
C ASP A 236 13.51 6.42 -19.89
N ASP A 237 13.91 5.51 -18.99
CA ASP A 237 13.93 4.08 -19.25
C ASP A 237 12.51 3.51 -19.38
N ARG A 238 11.53 4.13 -18.71
CA ARG A 238 10.13 3.65 -18.64
C ARG A 238 9.13 4.74 -19.05
N ALA A 239 8.15 4.37 -19.86
CA ALA A 239 7.07 5.27 -20.28
C ALA A 239 6.11 5.55 -19.13
N ILE A 240 5.51 4.52 -18.54
CA ILE A 240 4.70 4.59 -17.31
C ILE A 240 5.32 3.68 -16.25
N THR A 241 5.61 4.23 -15.07
CA THR A 241 6.01 3.44 -13.89
C THR A 241 4.80 3.25 -12.97
N LEU A 242 4.50 2.01 -12.61
CA LEU A 242 3.48 1.68 -11.62
C LEU A 242 4.15 1.01 -10.42
N GLN A 243 3.91 1.53 -9.21
CA GLN A 243 4.39 0.91 -7.97
C GLN A 243 3.29 0.79 -6.92
N MET A 244 3.26 -0.33 -6.22
CA MET A 244 2.30 -0.58 -5.16
C MET A 244 3.00 -1.09 -3.91
N ILE A 245 2.40 -0.88 -2.74
CA ILE A 245 2.89 -1.49 -1.50
C ILE A 245 1.99 -2.67 -1.13
N SER A 246 2.60 -3.79 -0.74
CA SER A 246 1.94 -4.91 -0.07
C SER A 246 2.69 -5.26 1.21
N THR A 247 2.05 -5.95 2.15
CA THR A 247 2.67 -6.36 3.41
C THR A 247 2.86 -7.87 3.41
N CYS A 248 4.10 -8.35 3.52
CA CYS A 248 4.36 -9.76 3.80
C CYS A 248 4.25 -9.99 5.30
N VAL A 249 3.12 -10.52 5.75
CA VAL A 249 2.86 -10.75 7.19
C VAL A 249 3.75 -11.88 7.72
N SER A 250 4.12 -12.85 6.89
CA SER A 250 5.05 -13.91 7.30
C SER A 250 6.47 -13.40 7.57
N HIS A 251 6.89 -12.30 6.93
CA HIS A 251 8.20 -11.68 7.12
C HIS A 251 8.17 -10.42 7.99
N ASN A 252 6.98 -9.96 8.39
CA ASN A 252 6.76 -8.71 9.14
C ASN A 252 7.31 -7.45 8.43
N GLU A 253 7.18 -7.37 7.11
CA GLU A 253 7.79 -6.29 6.33
C GLU A 253 6.91 -5.79 5.16
N PRO A 254 7.00 -4.50 4.81
CA PRO A 254 6.46 -3.97 3.56
C PRO A 254 7.29 -4.44 2.36
N ARG A 255 6.63 -4.68 1.24
CA ARG A 255 7.25 -4.98 -0.05
C ARG A 255 6.67 -4.08 -1.13
N THR A 256 7.54 -3.56 -1.99
CA THR A 256 7.14 -2.80 -3.18
C THR A 256 6.89 -3.77 -4.33
N LEU A 257 5.80 -3.56 -5.06
CA LEU A 257 5.40 -4.32 -6.23
C LEU A 257 5.55 -3.43 -7.48
N PRO A 258 6.01 -3.97 -8.63
CA PRO A 258 6.43 -5.38 -8.81
C PRO A 258 7.75 -5.66 -8.09
N PHE A 259 7.98 -6.92 -7.70
CA PHE A 259 9.23 -7.35 -7.07
C PHE A 259 10.41 -7.13 -8.00
N SER A 260 11.48 -6.49 -7.52
CA SER A 260 12.67 -6.22 -8.34
C SER A 260 13.59 -7.45 -8.41
N GLU A 261 13.85 -8.12 -7.28
CA GLU A 261 14.80 -9.23 -7.17
C GLU A 261 14.25 -10.45 -6.43
N ALA A 262 13.21 -10.29 -5.60
CA ALA A 262 12.66 -11.39 -4.81
C ALA A 262 12.04 -12.48 -5.69
N ARG A 263 12.46 -13.72 -5.46
CA ARG A 263 11.94 -14.90 -6.16
C ARG A 263 10.93 -15.60 -5.27
N PHE A 264 9.68 -15.59 -5.69
CA PHE A 264 8.60 -16.35 -5.07
C PHE A 264 8.07 -17.41 -6.04
N TRP A 265 7.38 -18.40 -5.49
CA TRP A 265 6.67 -19.45 -6.21
C TRP A 265 5.20 -19.42 -5.82
N PHE A 266 4.35 -19.95 -6.69
CA PHE A 266 2.92 -20.08 -6.45
C PHE A 266 2.42 -21.47 -6.85
N LEU A 267 1.28 -21.85 -6.29
CA LEU A 267 0.54 -23.05 -6.68
C LEU A 267 -0.62 -22.66 -7.57
N ARG A 268 -0.77 -23.34 -8.72
CA ARG A 268 -1.89 -23.13 -9.63
C ARG A 268 -3.25 -23.27 -8.93
N GLU A 269 -3.40 -24.30 -8.10
CA GLU A 269 -4.62 -24.57 -7.33
C GLU A 269 -5.04 -23.43 -6.39
N GLU A 270 -4.09 -22.64 -5.88
CA GLU A 270 -4.38 -21.49 -5.02
C GLU A 270 -4.72 -20.26 -5.85
N PHE A 271 -3.99 -20.06 -6.96
CA PHE A 271 -4.17 -18.91 -7.84
C PHE A 271 -5.45 -18.98 -8.67
N ASP A 272 -5.88 -20.16 -9.11
CA ASP A 272 -7.16 -20.38 -9.79
C ASP A 272 -8.37 -19.95 -8.93
N ARG A 273 -8.20 -19.93 -7.60
CA ARG A 273 -9.23 -19.50 -6.65
C ARG A 273 -9.27 -17.98 -6.44
N LEU A 274 -8.23 -17.27 -6.86
CA LEU A 274 -8.04 -15.84 -6.64
C LEU A 274 -8.12 -15.04 -7.94
N PHE A 275 -7.70 -15.59 -9.08
CA PHE A 275 -7.52 -14.87 -10.34
C PHE A 275 -8.31 -15.50 -11.51
N PRO A 276 -8.64 -14.70 -12.55
CA PRO A 276 -9.15 -15.22 -13.82
C PRO A 276 -8.20 -16.23 -14.47
N ARG A 277 -8.75 -17.18 -15.23
CA ARG A 277 -7.97 -18.23 -15.90
C ARG A 277 -6.90 -17.66 -16.83
N SER A 278 -7.23 -16.62 -17.61
CA SER A 278 -6.26 -15.95 -18.52
C SER A 278 -5.02 -15.44 -17.78
N VAL A 279 -5.19 -14.94 -16.56
CA VAL A 279 -4.09 -14.47 -15.71
C VAL A 279 -3.26 -15.64 -15.19
N VAL A 280 -3.90 -16.72 -14.72
CA VAL A 280 -3.17 -17.89 -14.20
C VAL A 280 -2.45 -18.64 -15.32
N ASP A 281 -3.08 -18.79 -16.48
CA ASP A 281 -2.49 -19.43 -17.66
C ASP A 281 -1.29 -18.61 -18.18
N TRP A 282 -1.37 -17.27 -18.17
CA TRP A 282 -0.22 -16.40 -18.45
C TRP A 282 0.93 -16.62 -17.46
N LEU A 283 0.64 -16.63 -16.16
CA LEU A 283 1.66 -16.86 -15.13
C LEU A 283 2.34 -18.22 -15.28
N VAL A 284 1.57 -19.27 -15.58
CA VAL A 284 2.09 -20.63 -15.78
C VAL A 284 2.93 -20.72 -17.05
N ALA A 285 2.51 -20.06 -18.13
CA ALA A 285 3.27 -20.04 -19.38
C ALA A 285 4.64 -19.36 -19.22
N ASP A 286 4.74 -18.29 -18.44
CA ASP A 286 6.00 -17.57 -18.19
C ASP A 286 6.86 -18.17 -17.06
N ALA A 287 6.28 -19.03 -16.20
CA ALA A 287 6.97 -19.59 -15.04
C ALA A 287 8.15 -20.53 -15.39
N GLY A 288 8.24 -21.00 -16.63
CA GLY A 288 9.18 -22.04 -17.04
C GLY A 288 8.78 -23.43 -16.51
N ALA A 289 9.76 -24.33 -16.37
CA ALA A 289 9.51 -25.67 -15.84
C ALA A 289 9.10 -25.60 -14.35
N PRO A 290 7.97 -26.23 -13.95
CA PRO A 290 7.55 -26.25 -12.55
C PRO A 290 8.44 -27.17 -11.71
N GLU A 291 8.60 -26.80 -10.43
CA GLU A 291 9.29 -27.62 -9.43
C GLU A 291 8.29 -28.54 -8.73
N GLN A 292 8.54 -29.85 -8.74
CA GLN A 292 7.68 -30.81 -8.07
C GLN A 292 8.23 -31.13 -6.67
N VAL A 293 7.48 -30.78 -5.63
CA VAL A 293 7.84 -31.03 -4.23
C VAL A 293 6.58 -31.51 -3.49
N ASP A 294 6.71 -32.61 -2.74
CA ASP A 294 5.61 -33.22 -1.97
C ASP A 294 4.31 -33.46 -2.78
N GLY A 295 4.46 -33.89 -4.05
CA GLY A 295 3.34 -34.16 -4.95
C GLY A 295 2.62 -32.91 -5.47
N ARG A 296 3.13 -31.70 -5.21
CA ARG A 296 2.60 -30.43 -5.70
C ARG A 296 3.53 -29.80 -6.73
N LEU A 297 2.96 -29.05 -7.67
CA LEU A 297 3.70 -28.32 -8.71
C LEU A 297 3.80 -26.83 -8.32
N TYR A 298 5.02 -26.39 -8.07
CA TYR A 298 5.36 -25.01 -7.75
C TYR A 298 5.84 -24.28 -9.00
N TYR A 299 5.13 -23.22 -9.37
CA TYR A 299 5.45 -22.38 -10.50
C TYR A 299 6.20 -21.15 -10.02
N ARG A 300 7.29 -20.78 -10.68
CA ARG A 300 8.04 -19.58 -10.34
C ARG A 300 7.22 -18.35 -10.73
N LEU A 301 7.16 -17.35 -9.84
CA LEU A 301 6.54 -16.07 -10.14
C LEU A 301 7.38 -15.35 -11.22
N PRO A 302 6.74 -14.79 -12.26
CA PRO A 302 7.45 -14.13 -13.35
C PRO A 302 8.23 -12.89 -12.87
N PRO A 303 9.27 -12.46 -13.61
CA PRO A 303 10.04 -11.26 -13.28
C PRO A 303 9.17 -9.99 -13.33
N ALA A 304 9.67 -8.91 -12.73
CA ALA A 304 8.94 -7.66 -12.50
C ALA A 304 8.09 -7.17 -13.69
N GLY A 305 8.66 -7.21 -14.91
CA GLY A 305 7.97 -6.75 -16.12
C GLY A 305 6.82 -7.66 -16.56
N GLN A 306 6.97 -8.98 -16.44
CA GLN A 306 5.98 -9.94 -16.94
C GLN A 306 4.85 -10.23 -15.94
N LEU A 307 4.98 -9.73 -14.71
CA LEU A 307 3.94 -9.82 -13.70
C LEU A 307 2.66 -9.09 -14.16
N PRO A 308 1.49 -9.72 -14.13
CA PRO A 308 0.22 -9.04 -14.38
C PRO A 308 -0.04 -7.96 -13.31
N VAL A 309 -0.48 -6.78 -13.75
CA VAL A 309 -0.85 -5.66 -12.87
C VAL A 309 -1.93 -6.08 -11.87
N LEU A 310 -2.89 -6.90 -12.33
CA LEU A 310 -3.95 -7.45 -11.48
C LEU A 310 -3.42 -8.22 -10.26
N VAL A 311 -2.37 -9.03 -10.46
CA VAL A 311 -1.76 -9.82 -9.37
C VAL A 311 -1.16 -8.89 -8.32
N ALA A 312 -0.39 -7.89 -8.76
CA ALA A 312 0.19 -6.89 -7.86
C ALA A 312 -0.90 -6.08 -7.13
N THR A 313 -1.95 -5.67 -7.83
CA THR A 313 -3.07 -4.93 -7.22
C THR A 313 -3.78 -5.79 -6.17
N ARG A 314 -4.03 -7.07 -6.47
CA ARG A 314 -4.71 -7.99 -5.56
C ARG A 314 -3.90 -8.28 -4.30
N MET A 315 -2.57 -8.34 -4.40
CA MET A 315 -1.66 -8.44 -3.26
C MET A 315 -1.71 -7.18 -2.38
N SER A 316 -1.74 -5.99 -2.98
CA SER A 316 -1.84 -4.71 -2.25
C SER A 316 -3.19 -4.49 -1.56
N LEU A 317 -4.26 -5.12 -2.07
CA LEU A 317 -5.66 -4.94 -1.66
C LEU A 317 -6.19 -5.97 -0.64
N SER A 318 -5.38 -6.97 -0.26
CA SER A 318 -5.85 -8.12 0.53
C SER A 318 -6.22 -7.76 1.97
N PHE A 319 -7.36 -7.08 2.16
CA PHE A 319 -7.80 -6.55 3.45
C PHE A 319 -8.00 -7.69 4.45
N PRO A 320 -7.33 -7.67 5.62
CA PRO A 320 -7.37 -8.76 6.57
C PRO A 320 -8.79 -9.25 6.87
N LEU A 321 -8.98 -10.57 6.81
CA LEU A 321 -10.25 -11.27 7.03
C LEU A 321 -11.36 -10.98 6.03
N LEU A 322 -11.46 -9.79 5.42
CA LEU A 322 -12.50 -9.49 4.43
C LEU A 322 -12.18 -10.13 3.08
N ILE A 323 -10.98 -9.86 2.57
CA ILE A 323 -10.50 -10.34 1.27
C ILE A 323 -9.40 -11.38 1.51
N SER A 324 -9.43 -12.50 0.78
CA SER A 324 -8.41 -13.55 0.87
C SER A 324 -7.00 -12.99 0.64
N ALA A 325 -6.06 -13.39 1.50
CA ALA A 325 -4.63 -13.12 1.34
C ALA A 325 -4.07 -13.87 0.12
N VAL A 326 -2.97 -13.38 -0.43
CA VAL A 326 -2.29 -14.02 -1.56
C VAL A 326 -1.13 -14.88 -1.01
N PRO A 327 -1.22 -16.22 -1.11
CA PRO A 327 -0.13 -17.09 -0.69
C PRO A 327 0.96 -17.11 -1.75
N LEU A 328 2.17 -16.73 -1.37
CA LEU A 328 3.38 -17.01 -2.14
C LEU A 328 4.23 -18.02 -1.37
N HIS A 329 5.18 -18.64 -2.05
CA HIS A 329 6.03 -19.68 -1.50
C HIS A 329 7.49 -19.35 -1.75
N GLU A 330 8.34 -19.65 -0.79
CA GLU A 330 9.79 -19.51 -0.90
C GLU A 330 10.46 -20.82 -0.45
N PRO A 331 11.66 -21.15 -0.94
CA PRO A 331 12.40 -22.33 -0.52
C PRO A 331 12.71 -22.29 0.99
N ALA A 332 12.40 -23.38 1.71
CA ALA A 332 12.64 -23.50 3.14
C ALA A 332 14.10 -23.91 3.48
N ARG A 333 14.85 -24.43 2.50
CA ARG A 333 16.28 -24.80 2.59
C ARG A 333 16.88 -24.92 1.19
N HIS A 334 18.00 -24.26 0.95
CA HIS A 334 18.96 -24.72 -0.05
C HIS A 334 19.83 -25.79 0.63
N LEU A 335 19.95 -26.99 0.05
CA LEU A 335 21.06 -27.88 0.40
C LEU A 335 22.36 -27.12 0.06
N ALA A 336 23.23 -26.95 1.04
CA ALA A 336 24.45 -26.17 0.90
C ALA A 336 25.29 -26.73 -0.27
N PRO A 337 25.81 -25.89 -1.19
CA PRO A 337 26.87 -26.32 -2.07
C PRO A 337 28.12 -26.61 -1.23
N ALA A 338 28.94 -27.57 -1.66
CA ALA A 338 30.31 -27.71 -1.18
C ALA A 338 31.03 -26.35 -1.33
N GLN A 339 31.86 -25.99 -0.33
CA GLN A 339 32.57 -24.72 -0.25
C GLN A 339 33.16 -24.30 -1.61
N GLY A 340 32.52 -23.30 -2.23
CA GLY A 340 32.92 -22.69 -3.49
C GLY A 340 32.67 -21.20 -3.42
N SER A 341 33.65 -20.43 -3.88
CA SER A 341 33.80 -18.97 -3.79
C SER A 341 32.49 -18.16 -3.68
N ARG A 342 32.38 -17.33 -2.63
CA ARG A 342 31.41 -16.23 -2.56
C ARG A 342 31.53 -15.38 -3.84
N ALA A 343 30.50 -15.42 -4.69
CA ALA A 343 30.38 -14.52 -5.81
C ALA A 343 30.21 -13.07 -5.31
N GLU A 344 30.81 -12.11 -6.01
CA GLU A 344 30.64 -10.69 -5.72
C GLU A 344 29.15 -10.29 -5.77
N PRO A 345 28.70 -9.35 -4.92
CA PRO A 345 27.37 -8.76 -5.06
C PRO A 345 27.26 -8.05 -6.41
N GLY A 346 26.34 -8.54 -7.23
CA GLY A 346 25.94 -8.00 -8.52
C GLY A 346 25.34 -6.59 -8.42
N ARG A 347 25.59 -5.82 -9.48
CA ARG A 347 25.32 -4.37 -9.65
C ARG A 347 23.83 -3.99 -9.82
N GLY A 348 22.92 -4.56 -9.02
CA GLY A 348 21.48 -4.57 -9.31
C GLY A 348 20.63 -3.37 -8.87
N GLY A 349 20.93 -2.72 -7.75
CA GLY A 349 20.05 -1.68 -7.20
C GLY A 349 20.26 -0.31 -7.85
N LYS A 350 19.34 0.13 -8.74
CA LYS A 350 19.39 1.50 -9.30
C LYS A 350 18.61 2.50 -8.44
N ASN A 351 17.70 2.03 -7.58
CA ASN A 351 16.88 2.89 -6.72
C ASN A 351 16.78 2.38 -5.26
N VAL A 352 16.15 3.18 -4.39
CA VAL A 352 15.98 2.90 -2.95
C VAL A 352 15.12 1.66 -2.71
N ALA A 353 14.09 1.41 -3.53
CA ALA A 353 13.22 0.24 -3.38
C ALA A 353 14.00 -1.06 -3.65
N ASP A 354 14.80 -1.10 -4.72
CA ASP A 354 15.67 -2.24 -5.04
C ASP A 354 16.67 -2.50 -3.89
N SER A 355 17.23 -1.42 -3.32
CA SER A 355 18.17 -1.53 -2.18
C SER A 355 17.49 -2.08 -0.92
N MET A 356 16.26 -1.65 -0.63
CA MET A 356 15.48 -2.17 0.51
C MET A 356 15.09 -3.63 0.31
N GLU A 357 14.78 -4.03 -0.92
CA GLU A 357 14.51 -5.42 -1.26
C GLU A 357 15.76 -6.31 -1.12
N GLY A 358 16.94 -5.79 -1.47
CA GLY A 358 18.24 -6.41 -1.20
C GLY A 358 18.54 -6.60 0.28
N LEU A 359 18.18 -5.60 1.12
CA LEU A 359 18.29 -5.71 2.58
C LEU A 359 17.35 -6.78 3.14
N ALA A 360 16.10 -6.80 2.69
CA ALA A 360 15.09 -7.77 3.12
C ALA A 360 15.42 -9.21 2.70
N SER A 361 16.13 -9.40 1.58
CA SER A 361 16.62 -10.70 1.12
C SER A 361 17.98 -11.10 1.74
N GLY A 362 18.53 -10.29 2.66
CA GLY A 362 19.80 -10.55 3.34
C GLY A 362 21.02 -10.51 2.40
N GLY A 363 20.91 -9.81 1.27
CA GLY A 363 21.98 -9.74 0.27
C GLY A 363 22.27 -11.07 -0.45
N GLN A 364 21.44 -12.10 -0.27
CA GLN A 364 21.54 -13.34 -1.06
C GLN A 364 20.99 -13.09 -2.46
N GLN A 365 21.76 -12.40 -3.30
CA GLN A 365 21.53 -12.40 -4.72
C GLN A 365 21.72 -13.83 -5.25
N GLY A 366 20.61 -14.45 -5.64
CA GLY A 366 20.50 -15.26 -6.84
C GLY A 366 21.46 -16.44 -7.04
N THR A 367 22.20 -16.91 -6.03
CA THR A 367 22.96 -18.15 -6.14
C THR A 367 22.03 -19.34 -5.89
N THR A 368 21.06 -19.52 -6.81
CA THR A 368 20.75 -20.88 -7.23
C THR A 368 22.02 -21.40 -7.88
N ALA A 369 22.95 -21.92 -7.09
CA ALA A 369 24.02 -22.77 -7.60
C ALA A 369 23.30 -23.82 -8.45
N ALA A 370 23.58 -23.84 -9.76
CA ALA A 370 23.03 -24.84 -10.65
C ALA A 370 23.32 -26.22 -10.04
N GLY A 371 22.29 -26.88 -9.47
CA GLY A 371 22.43 -28.14 -8.75
C GLY A 371 21.89 -28.19 -7.30
N SER A 372 21.48 -27.08 -6.66
CA SER A 372 20.81 -27.19 -5.34
C SER A 372 19.33 -27.58 -5.51
N SER A 373 18.94 -28.79 -5.10
CA SER A 373 17.51 -29.15 -5.06
C SER A 373 16.79 -28.45 -3.90
N ILE A 374 15.58 -27.96 -4.17
CA ILE A 374 14.73 -27.30 -3.17
C ILE A 374 14.12 -28.41 -2.30
N ALA A 375 14.51 -28.45 -1.02
CA ALA A 375 14.07 -29.50 -0.10
C ALA A 375 12.62 -29.33 0.39
N GLY A 376 12.02 -28.17 0.18
CA GLY A 376 10.69 -27.82 0.66
C GLY A 376 10.38 -26.35 0.45
N TYR A 377 9.09 -26.01 0.48
CA TYR A 377 8.61 -24.63 0.39
C TYR A 377 7.93 -24.20 1.69
N ARG A 378 8.19 -22.96 2.12
CA ARG A 378 7.45 -22.29 3.20
C ARG A 378 6.51 -21.25 2.60
N ARG A 379 5.36 -21.06 3.23
CA ARG A 379 4.30 -20.16 2.74
C ARG A 379 4.46 -18.75 3.33
N CYS A 380 4.50 -17.77 2.44
CA CYS A 380 4.53 -16.34 2.71
C CYS A 380 3.14 -15.74 2.46
N TRP A 381 2.55 -15.13 3.49
CA TRP A 381 1.24 -14.50 3.38
C TRP A 381 1.37 -13.03 3.02
N PHE A 382 0.96 -12.69 1.79
CA PHE A 382 0.85 -11.30 1.36
C PHE A 382 -0.55 -10.77 1.62
N SER A 383 -0.59 -9.61 2.27
CA SER A 383 -1.79 -8.94 2.72
C SER A 383 -1.75 -7.45 2.33
N ASP A 384 -2.81 -6.73 2.66
CA ASP A 384 -2.99 -5.32 2.35
C ASP A 384 -1.76 -4.47 2.68
N GLY A 385 -1.36 -3.58 1.76
CA GLY A 385 -0.21 -2.71 1.95
C GLY A 385 -0.41 -1.67 3.07
N GLY A 386 -1.65 -1.28 3.34
CA GLY A 386 -2.03 -0.34 4.39
C GLY A 386 -1.77 -0.85 5.80
N ILE A 387 -1.48 -2.15 5.97
CA ILE A 387 -1.05 -2.72 7.26
C ILE A 387 0.29 -2.13 7.70
N SER A 388 1.21 -1.83 6.77
CA SER A 388 2.56 -1.36 7.06
C SER A 388 2.83 0.06 6.59
N SER A 389 2.30 0.47 5.44
CA SER A 389 2.39 1.85 4.94
C SER A 389 1.13 2.19 4.17
N ASN A 390 0.28 3.01 4.81
CA ASN A 390 -1.00 3.40 4.26
C ASN A 390 -0.91 4.64 3.36
N PHE A 391 0.16 5.43 3.43
CA PHE A 391 0.35 6.59 2.57
C PHE A 391 1.78 6.64 2.01
N PRO A 392 2.06 5.94 0.88
CA PRO A 392 3.42 5.69 0.43
C PRO A 392 3.99 6.89 -0.35
N ILE A 393 4.00 8.09 0.26
CA ILE A 393 4.43 9.36 -0.35
C ILE A 393 5.90 9.41 -0.74
N HIS A 394 6.69 8.51 -0.16
CA HIS A 394 8.09 8.29 -0.50
C HIS A 394 8.26 7.61 -1.87
N LEU A 395 7.22 7.01 -2.44
CA LEU A 395 7.26 6.51 -3.82
C LEU A 395 7.50 7.69 -4.77
N PHE A 396 8.48 7.52 -5.65
CA PHE A 396 8.89 8.50 -6.66
C PHE A 396 9.49 9.81 -6.12
N ASP A 397 9.72 9.93 -4.81
CA ASP A 397 10.37 11.13 -4.28
C ASP A 397 11.86 11.16 -4.63
N ALA A 398 12.34 12.34 -5.03
CA ALA A 398 13.74 12.60 -5.35
C ALA A 398 14.17 13.93 -4.74
N ALA A 399 15.44 14.05 -4.34
CA ALA A 399 15.97 15.29 -3.74
C ALA A 399 15.62 16.53 -4.58
N LEU A 400 15.89 16.47 -5.88
CA LEU A 400 15.42 17.41 -6.90
C LEU A 400 14.56 16.66 -7.93
N PRO A 401 13.24 16.91 -7.95
CA PRO A 401 12.35 16.19 -8.85
C PRO A 401 12.41 16.77 -10.27
N ARG A 402 12.29 15.91 -11.30
CA ARG A 402 12.17 16.34 -12.71
C ARG A 402 10.76 16.88 -13.05
N TRP A 403 9.77 16.52 -12.25
CA TRP A 403 8.36 16.90 -12.32
C TRP A 403 7.71 16.67 -10.96
N PRO A 404 6.56 17.30 -10.62
CA PRO A 404 5.96 17.15 -9.30
C PRO A 404 5.38 15.76 -9.06
N THR A 405 5.48 15.28 -7.81
CA THR A 405 4.81 14.06 -7.33
C THR A 405 3.61 14.42 -6.47
N PHE A 406 2.41 14.43 -7.04
CA PHE A 406 1.19 14.72 -6.30
C PHE A 406 0.76 13.56 -5.43
N ALA A 407 0.17 13.85 -4.29
CA ALA A 407 -0.33 12.82 -3.38
C ALA A 407 -1.72 13.17 -2.85
N ILE A 408 -2.63 12.20 -2.86
CA ILE A 408 -4.01 12.36 -2.36
C ILE A 408 -4.14 11.60 -1.05
N ASN A 409 -4.22 12.36 0.05
CA ASN A 409 -4.39 11.82 1.40
C ASN A 409 -5.83 11.96 1.87
N LEU A 410 -6.44 10.83 2.24
CA LEU A 410 -7.77 10.78 2.84
C LEU A 410 -7.66 10.99 4.36
N VAL A 411 -8.44 11.91 4.91
CA VAL A 411 -8.50 12.23 6.34
C VAL A 411 -9.84 11.74 6.87
N TYR A 412 -9.80 10.79 7.81
CA TYR A 412 -11.00 10.18 8.38
C TYR A 412 -11.55 10.99 9.57
N PRO A 413 -12.85 10.83 9.90
CA PRO A 413 -13.48 11.46 11.06
C PRO A 413 -12.71 11.18 12.35
N GLY A 414 -12.38 12.23 13.11
CA GLY A 414 -11.56 12.17 14.33
C GLY A 414 -10.07 12.52 14.13
N ASP A 415 -9.58 12.53 12.89
CA ASP A 415 -8.27 13.09 12.52
C ASP A 415 -8.42 14.44 11.78
N ALA A 416 -9.64 14.82 11.42
CA ALA A 416 -9.96 16.04 10.70
C ALA A 416 -9.72 17.29 11.57
N ARG A 417 -9.16 18.34 10.95
CA ARG A 417 -9.19 19.69 11.52
C ARG A 417 -10.64 20.08 11.80
N GLU A 418 -10.88 20.84 12.86
CA GLU A 418 -12.15 21.56 13.04
C GLU A 418 -12.41 22.35 11.75
N VAL A 419 -13.34 21.86 10.94
CA VAL A 419 -13.85 22.60 9.78
C VAL A 419 -14.68 23.71 10.40
N PRO A 420 -14.44 24.99 10.06
CA PRO A 420 -15.21 26.10 10.60
C PRO A 420 -16.71 25.81 10.45
N GLU A 421 -17.45 25.87 11.57
CA GLU A 421 -18.90 25.80 11.50
C GLU A 421 -19.43 27.03 10.74
N ALA A 422 -20.40 26.76 9.87
CA ALA A 422 -21.24 27.70 9.11
C ALA A 422 -20.62 28.31 7.83
N GLY A 423 -21.07 27.75 6.70
CA GLY A 423 -21.00 28.28 5.34
C GLY A 423 -21.94 27.49 4.41
N ASP A 424 -22.21 28.03 3.21
CA ASP A 424 -22.96 27.34 2.14
C ASP A 424 -22.38 25.94 1.83
N ALA A 425 -23.17 25.02 1.27
CA ALA A 425 -22.75 23.65 0.93
C ALA A 425 -21.47 23.64 0.06
N GLN A 426 -21.32 24.63 -0.82
CA GLN A 426 -20.11 24.83 -1.62
C GLN A 426 -18.88 25.19 -0.78
N GLN A 427 -19.03 26.04 0.24
CA GLN A 427 -17.93 26.39 1.15
C GLN A 427 -17.52 25.21 2.02
N ALA A 428 -18.48 24.39 2.46
CA ALA A 428 -18.20 23.15 3.17
C ALA A 428 -17.42 22.15 2.30
N LEU A 429 -17.80 21.99 1.03
CA LEU A 429 -17.06 21.18 0.06
C LEU A 429 -15.64 21.72 -0.15
N GLU A 430 -15.48 23.02 -0.35
CA GLU A 430 -14.18 23.66 -0.54
C GLU A 430 -13.27 23.55 0.69
N GLY A 431 -13.84 23.64 1.90
CA GLY A 431 -13.14 23.44 3.16
C GLY A 431 -12.75 21.99 3.42
N SER A 432 -13.48 21.02 2.83
CA SER A 432 -13.16 19.60 2.96
C SER A 432 -11.96 19.16 2.12
N VAL A 433 -11.55 19.94 1.12
CA VAL A 433 -10.42 19.63 0.23
C VAL A 433 -9.37 20.72 0.35
N VAL A 434 -8.31 20.42 1.13
CA VAL A 434 -7.27 21.39 1.47
C VAL A 434 -5.95 21.00 0.83
N LEU A 435 -5.39 21.90 0.02
CA LEU A 435 -4.01 21.85 -0.47
C LEU A 435 -3.28 23.06 0.10
N PRO A 436 -2.20 22.90 0.86
CA PRO A 436 -1.42 24.03 1.36
C PRO A 436 -0.83 24.86 0.22
N THR A 437 -1.15 26.14 0.11
CA THR A 437 -0.67 27.00 -1.00
C THR A 437 0.47 27.93 -0.59
N GLY A 438 0.59 28.25 0.70
CA GLY A 438 1.59 29.15 1.23
C GLY A 438 2.80 28.42 1.84
N ASN A 439 4.00 28.86 1.48
CA ASN A 439 5.26 28.32 2.05
C ASN A 439 5.36 28.49 3.58
N ARG A 440 4.62 29.45 4.16
CA ARG A 440 4.58 29.77 5.60
C ARG A 440 3.35 29.22 6.32
N GLU A 441 2.43 28.57 5.61
CA GLU A 441 1.26 27.99 6.25
C GLU A 441 1.71 26.98 7.30
N ARG A 442 1.25 27.15 8.54
CA ARG A 442 1.57 26.21 9.61
C ARG A 442 0.73 24.97 9.43
N TRP A 443 1.40 23.82 9.38
CA TRP A 443 0.74 22.54 9.52
C TRP A 443 0.39 22.34 11.00
N GLN A 444 -0.90 22.28 11.33
CA GLN A 444 -1.32 21.92 12.69
C GLN A 444 -1.25 20.40 12.85
N ARG A 445 -0.77 19.95 14.01
CA ARG A 445 -0.82 18.53 14.36
C ARG A 445 -2.30 18.14 14.47
N GLY A 446 -2.69 17.04 13.81
CA GLY A 446 -4.00 16.44 14.08
C GLY A 446 -4.05 16.01 15.54
N TYR A 447 -5.15 16.35 16.21
CA TYR A 447 -5.45 15.89 17.56
C TYR A 447 -6.61 14.91 17.46
N ARG A 448 -6.44 13.73 18.03
CA ARG A 448 -7.49 12.73 18.11
C ARG A 448 -7.92 12.58 19.55
N ASP A 449 -9.16 12.94 19.83
CA ASP A 449 -9.71 12.78 21.16
C ASP A 449 -9.98 11.30 21.46
N ILE A 450 -9.28 10.77 22.45
CA ILE A 450 -9.44 9.39 22.91
C ILE A 450 -10.51 9.33 24.01
N ALA A 451 -10.60 10.39 24.82
CA ALA A 451 -11.49 10.45 25.97
C ALA A 451 -12.95 10.24 25.53
N SER A 452 -13.67 9.46 26.32
CA SER A 452 -15.08 9.20 26.08
C SER A 452 -15.79 9.00 27.43
N PRO A 453 -17.04 9.45 27.58
CA PRO A 453 -17.83 9.13 28.78
C PRO A 453 -17.97 7.62 29.04
N MET A 454 -17.78 6.78 28.01
CA MET A 454 -17.86 5.33 28.11
C MET A 454 -16.46 4.69 28.04
N ALA A 455 -16.04 4.02 29.11
CA ALA A 455 -14.73 3.35 29.21
C ALA A 455 -14.47 2.33 28.08
N ALA A 456 -15.49 1.57 27.67
CA ALA A 456 -15.35 0.60 26.57
C ALA A 456 -15.04 1.29 25.22
N THR A 457 -15.65 2.46 24.99
CA THR A 457 -15.42 3.28 23.79
C THR A 457 -14.03 3.89 23.82
N GLU A 458 -13.60 4.39 24.98
CA GLU A 458 -12.26 4.95 25.20
C GLU A 458 -11.15 3.91 24.95
N LEU A 459 -11.27 2.71 25.55
CA LEU A 459 -10.30 1.62 25.34
C LEU A 459 -10.22 1.21 23.86
N THR A 460 -11.38 1.16 23.19
CA THR A 460 -11.45 0.86 21.76
C THR A 460 -10.78 1.95 20.92
N ARG A 461 -11.04 3.23 21.22
CA ARG A 461 -10.40 4.38 20.56
C ARG A 461 -8.88 4.37 20.76
N PHE A 462 -8.43 4.06 21.98
CA PHE A 462 -7.00 3.95 22.30
C PHE A 462 -6.31 2.84 21.50
N LEU A 463 -6.91 1.64 21.43
CA LEU A 463 -6.39 0.54 20.63
C LEU A 463 -6.28 0.90 19.13
N PHE A 464 -7.31 1.53 18.56
CA PHE A 464 -7.25 2.01 17.18
C PHE A 464 -6.22 3.13 16.98
N ALA A 465 -5.98 3.97 18.00
CA ALA A 465 -4.93 4.99 17.95
C ALA A 465 -3.52 4.38 17.95
N ILE A 466 -3.29 3.28 18.70
CA ILE A 466 -2.03 2.52 18.64
C ILE A 466 -1.80 1.99 17.21
N ILE A 467 -2.78 1.32 16.63
CA ILE A 467 -2.69 0.77 15.27
C ILE A 467 -2.43 1.88 14.25
N ALA A 468 -3.19 2.98 14.34
CA ALA A 468 -3.02 4.13 13.45
C ALA A 468 -1.62 4.75 13.59
N THR A 469 -1.07 4.78 14.81
CA THR A 469 0.30 5.26 15.06
C THR A 469 1.31 4.35 14.39
N MET A 470 1.21 3.02 14.59
CA MET A 470 2.10 2.03 13.95
C MET A 470 2.11 2.14 12.42
N GLN A 471 0.95 2.40 11.81
CA GLN A 471 0.76 2.47 10.36
C GLN A 471 1.19 3.80 9.73
N ASN A 472 0.94 4.94 10.39
CA ASN A 472 0.99 6.25 9.74
C ASN A 472 2.10 7.17 10.26
N TRP A 473 2.82 6.83 11.34
CA TRP A 473 3.78 7.75 11.97
C TRP A 473 4.86 8.26 10.99
N ARG A 474 5.43 7.36 10.17
CA ARG A 474 6.48 7.70 9.20
C ARG A 474 5.95 8.65 8.13
N ASP A 475 4.80 8.31 7.57
CA ASP A 475 4.17 9.05 6.49
C ASP A 475 3.71 10.44 6.99
N LEU A 476 3.25 10.55 8.24
CA LEU A 476 2.90 11.82 8.89
C LEU A 476 4.11 12.75 9.11
N LEU A 477 5.29 12.21 9.39
CA LEU A 477 6.50 13.03 9.53
C LEU A 477 6.92 13.61 8.18
N GLN A 478 6.90 12.80 7.12
CA GLN A 478 7.20 13.25 5.76
C GLN A 478 6.19 14.27 5.25
N ALA A 479 4.90 14.02 5.47
CA ALA A 479 3.83 14.93 5.04
C ALA A 479 3.87 16.32 5.68
N ARG A 480 4.61 16.49 6.79
CA ARG A 480 4.80 17.80 7.46
C ARG A 480 5.97 18.60 6.90
N ALA A 481 6.88 17.96 6.17
CA ALA A 481 8.08 18.62 5.66
C ALA A 481 7.73 19.65 4.58
N PRO A 482 8.36 20.83 4.57
CA PRO A 482 8.29 21.75 3.43
C PRO A 482 8.80 21.08 2.16
N GLY A 483 8.16 21.28 1.01
CA GLY A 483 8.47 20.55 -0.23
C GLY A 483 7.87 19.14 -0.29
N TYR A 484 7.13 18.72 0.74
CA TYR A 484 6.29 17.53 0.73
C TYR A 484 4.83 17.90 0.98
N ARG A 485 4.53 18.75 1.96
CA ARG A 485 3.16 19.15 2.29
C ARG A 485 2.41 19.85 1.16
N ASP A 486 3.12 20.64 0.36
CA ASP A 486 2.61 21.45 -0.75
C ASP A 486 2.22 20.62 -1.98
N ARG A 487 2.66 19.35 -2.03
CA ARG A 487 2.26 18.37 -3.05
C ARG A 487 1.21 17.38 -2.56
N ILE A 488 0.66 17.57 -1.35
CA ILE A 488 -0.36 16.68 -0.75
C ILE A 488 -1.67 17.42 -0.64
N VAL A 489 -2.69 16.90 -1.33
CA VAL A 489 -4.06 17.34 -1.09
C VAL A 489 -4.69 16.46 -0.01
N HIS A 490 -5.32 17.10 0.97
CA HIS A 490 -6.01 16.46 2.07
C HIS A 490 -7.51 16.51 1.79
N VAL A 491 -8.12 15.33 1.64
CA VAL A 491 -9.57 15.19 1.43
C VAL A 491 -10.18 14.69 2.73
N ALA A 492 -10.91 15.56 3.41
CA ALA A 492 -11.63 15.25 4.64
C ALA A 492 -12.93 14.50 4.32
N LEU A 493 -13.06 13.33 4.93
CA LEU A 493 -14.25 12.49 4.85
C LEU A 493 -15.12 12.71 6.08
N GLU A 494 -16.42 12.75 5.86
CA GLU A 494 -17.44 12.83 6.90
C GLU A 494 -17.73 11.45 7.53
N GLY A 495 -18.45 11.45 8.66
CA GLY A 495 -18.77 10.23 9.42
C GLY A 495 -19.37 9.12 8.57
N ASP A 496 -20.27 9.48 7.64
CA ASP A 496 -20.99 8.62 6.71
C ASP A 496 -20.20 8.27 5.43
N GLU A 497 -19.06 8.92 5.20
CA GLU A 497 -18.23 8.79 4.00
C GLU A 497 -17.05 7.85 4.22
N GLY A 498 -17.02 6.75 3.45
CA GLY A 498 -15.86 5.86 3.42
C GLY A 498 -15.79 4.86 4.58
N GLY A 499 -14.56 4.45 4.93
CA GLY A 499 -14.32 3.45 5.98
C GLY A 499 -14.81 2.06 5.59
N MET A 500 -15.31 1.26 6.54
CA MET A 500 -15.91 -0.04 6.23
C MET A 500 -17.40 0.06 5.78
N ASN A 501 -17.90 1.28 5.55
CA ASN A 501 -19.27 1.50 5.09
C ASN A 501 -19.38 1.25 3.57
N LEU A 502 -19.79 0.03 3.19
CA LEU A 502 -19.90 -0.41 1.79
C LEU A 502 -21.24 -0.04 1.12
N ASP A 503 -22.28 0.30 1.89
CA ASP A 503 -23.62 0.65 1.39
C ASP A 503 -23.92 2.13 1.67
N MET A 504 -23.20 3.01 0.97
CA MET A 504 -23.40 4.46 1.06
C MET A 504 -24.59 4.90 0.18
N PRO A 505 -25.43 5.85 0.65
CA PRO A 505 -26.47 6.46 -0.18
C PRO A 505 -25.90 7.18 -1.41
N GLN A 506 -26.71 7.34 -2.46
CA GLN A 506 -26.28 7.95 -3.73
C GLN A 506 -25.80 9.40 -3.55
N GLU A 507 -26.41 10.15 -2.64
CA GLU A 507 -26.02 11.52 -2.32
C GLU A 507 -24.60 11.60 -1.73
N VAL A 508 -24.27 10.69 -0.81
CA VAL A 508 -22.94 10.59 -0.19
C VAL A 508 -21.89 10.23 -1.24
N LEU A 509 -22.19 9.26 -2.12
CA LEU A 509 -21.32 8.90 -3.25
C LEU A 509 -21.05 10.10 -4.17
N GLY A 510 -22.08 10.90 -4.45
CA GLY A 510 -21.97 12.14 -5.23
C GLY A 510 -21.06 13.17 -4.57
N ARG A 511 -21.17 13.41 -3.26
CA ARG A 511 -20.29 14.32 -2.52
C ARG A 511 -18.82 13.87 -2.56
N ILE A 512 -18.56 12.57 -2.33
CA ILE A 512 -17.20 12.02 -2.38
C ILE A 512 -16.60 12.18 -3.79
N ALA A 513 -17.39 11.95 -4.84
CA ALA A 513 -16.97 12.15 -6.21
C ALA A 513 -16.59 13.63 -6.50
N GLN A 514 -17.39 14.58 -6.02
CA GLN A 514 -17.10 16.02 -6.12
C GLN A 514 -15.83 16.42 -5.38
N LYS A 515 -15.62 15.89 -4.16
CA LYS A 515 -14.36 16.07 -3.40
C LYS A 515 -13.15 15.59 -4.22
N GLY A 516 -13.30 14.48 -4.95
CA GLY A 516 -12.28 13.97 -5.87
C GLY A 516 -11.97 14.94 -7.02
N THR A 517 -12.98 15.43 -7.73
CA THR A 517 -12.79 16.42 -8.81
C THR A 517 -12.05 17.65 -8.29
N LEU A 518 -12.52 18.22 -7.18
CA LEU A 518 -11.90 19.39 -6.57
C LEU A 518 -10.45 19.13 -6.15
N ALA A 519 -10.14 17.93 -5.64
CA ALA A 519 -8.79 17.56 -5.26
C ALA A 519 -7.82 17.59 -6.45
N GLY A 520 -8.25 17.10 -7.63
CA GLY A 520 -7.46 17.20 -8.84
C GLY A 520 -7.32 18.64 -9.36
N GLU A 521 -8.40 19.43 -9.32
CA GLU A 521 -8.40 20.83 -9.76
C GLU A 521 -7.50 21.73 -8.90
N ARG A 522 -7.33 21.42 -7.60
CA ARG A 522 -6.40 22.14 -6.72
C ARG A 522 -4.95 22.03 -7.19
N PHE A 523 -4.55 20.89 -7.75
CA PHE A 523 -3.20 20.71 -8.30
C PHE A 523 -2.95 21.45 -9.62
N CYS A 524 -3.99 21.85 -10.35
CA CYS A 524 -3.83 22.72 -11.52
C CYS A 524 -3.19 24.07 -11.17
N ARG A 525 -3.38 24.55 -9.93
CA ARG A 525 -2.79 25.80 -9.42
C ARG A 525 -1.38 25.63 -8.84
N PHE A 526 -0.81 24.43 -8.91
CA PHE A 526 0.49 24.13 -8.33
C PHE A 526 1.63 24.82 -9.11
N SER A 527 2.53 25.49 -8.38
CA SER A 527 3.73 26.11 -8.94
C SER A 527 4.93 25.17 -8.81
N PHE A 528 5.33 24.56 -9.93
CA PHE A 528 6.53 23.72 -9.96
C PHE A 528 7.80 24.52 -9.70
N ASP A 529 7.88 25.77 -10.16
CA ASP A 529 9.04 26.64 -9.93
C ASP A 529 9.30 26.87 -8.43
N ASN A 530 8.25 27.24 -7.68
CA ASN A 530 8.34 27.40 -6.23
C ASN A 530 8.67 26.08 -5.53
N HIS A 531 8.03 24.99 -5.95
CA HIS A 531 8.31 23.67 -5.40
C HIS A 531 9.78 23.26 -5.60
N TYR A 532 10.29 23.39 -6.82
CA TYR A 532 11.67 23.05 -7.17
C TYR A 532 12.67 23.89 -6.35
N TRP A 533 12.39 25.18 -6.15
CA TRP A 533 13.21 26.05 -5.31
C TRP A 533 13.24 25.60 -3.84
N ILE A 534 12.09 25.22 -3.28
CA ILE A 534 12.01 24.70 -1.90
C ILE A 534 12.80 23.38 -1.78
N ARG A 535 12.66 22.48 -2.76
CA ARG A 535 13.42 21.22 -2.82
C ARG A 535 14.93 21.47 -2.88
N TRP A 536 15.37 22.44 -3.67
CA TRP A 536 16.77 22.87 -3.71
C TRP A 536 17.25 23.42 -2.36
N ARG A 537 16.53 24.38 -1.76
CA ARG A 537 16.89 24.95 -0.45
C ARG A 537 17.00 23.86 0.61
N ASN A 538 16.11 22.87 0.56
CA ASN A 538 16.14 21.73 1.46
C ASN A 538 17.36 20.83 1.22
N ALA A 539 17.63 20.46 -0.04
CA ALA A 539 18.75 19.62 -0.41
C ALA A 539 20.09 20.28 -0.09
N ALA A 540 20.23 21.58 -0.38
CA ALA A 540 21.44 22.36 -0.12
C ALA A 540 21.77 22.46 1.38
N SER A 541 20.77 22.80 2.22
CA SER A 541 20.97 22.85 3.68
C SER A 541 21.31 21.47 4.25
N ALA A 542 20.63 20.41 3.79
CA ALA A 542 20.94 19.05 4.22
C ALA A 542 22.36 18.65 3.80
N TYR A 543 22.73 18.86 2.53
CA TYR A 543 24.06 18.54 2.00
C TYR A 543 25.17 19.26 2.77
N GLN A 544 25.02 20.56 3.05
CA GLN A 544 25.99 21.32 3.83
C GLN A 544 26.19 20.71 5.22
N ARG A 545 25.10 20.42 5.94
CA ARG A 545 25.18 19.82 7.28
C ARG A 545 25.88 18.46 7.28
N TYR A 546 25.58 17.59 6.31
CA TYR A 546 26.26 16.30 6.17
C TYR A 546 27.75 16.46 5.82
N THR A 547 28.08 17.45 5.00
CA THR A 547 29.48 17.73 4.62
C THR A 547 30.28 18.24 5.81
N LEU A 548 29.69 19.11 6.64
CA LEU A 548 30.28 19.56 7.91
C LEU A 548 30.48 18.40 8.89
N GLU A 549 29.53 17.45 8.99
CA GLU A 549 29.70 16.25 9.81
C GLU A 549 30.87 15.38 9.32
N VAL A 550 31.04 15.25 7.99
CA VAL A 550 32.17 14.52 7.40
C VAL A 550 33.49 15.25 7.64
N SER A 551 33.57 16.57 7.46
CA SER A 551 34.82 17.32 7.66
C SER A 551 35.34 17.24 9.09
N ARG A 552 34.46 17.21 10.10
CA ARG A 552 34.82 16.99 11.51
C ARG A 552 35.53 15.66 11.77
N THR A 553 35.37 14.67 10.89
CA THR A 553 36.09 13.39 11.02
C THR A 553 37.56 13.48 10.62
N ASP A 554 37.94 14.50 9.84
CA ASP A 554 39.34 14.76 9.45
C ASP A 554 40.07 15.67 10.46
N ASP A 555 39.33 16.46 11.25
CA ASP A 555 39.89 17.32 12.30
C ASP A 555 40.54 16.49 13.41
N ALA A 556 41.87 16.56 13.49
CA ALA A 556 42.68 15.86 14.48
C ALA A 556 42.32 16.20 15.94
N GLY A 557 41.74 17.38 16.19
CA GLY A 557 41.24 17.81 17.51
C GLY A 557 39.92 17.16 17.91
N GLN A 558 39.13 16.67 16.95
CA GLN A 558 37.85 15.99 17.16
C GLN A 558 37.94 14.47 17.04
N GLN A 559 39.04 13.96 16.46
CA GLN A 559 39.27 12.53 16.32
C GLN A 559 39.52 11.83 17.66
N VAL A 560 38.78 10.74 17.89
CA VAL A 560 39.09 9.80 18.96
C VAL A 560 40.38 9.06 18.62
N VAL A 561 41.42 9.20 19.47
CA VAL A 561 42.76 8.63 19.25
C VAL A 561 42.73 7.14 18.90
N ALA A 562 41.89 6.37 19.59
CA ALA A 562 41.74 4.92 19.37
C ALA A 562 41.22 4.54 17.97
N TYR A 563 40.59 5.46 17.24
CA TYR A 563 39.97 5.22 15.94
C TYR A 563 40.66 5.94 14.76
N ARG A 564 41.84 6.54 14.97
CA ARG A 564 42.58 7.25 13.90
C ARG A 564 42.84 6.42 12.66
N SER A 565 43.16 5.13 12.82
CA SER A 565 43.34 4.21 11.71
C SER A 565 42.05 4.00 10.91
N ALA A 566 40.88 4.06 11.56
CA ALA A 566 39.59 3.95 10.89
C ALA A 566 39.27 5.21 10.09
N TYR A 567 39.49 6.41 10.63
CA TYR A 567 39.29 7.67 9.90
C TYR A 567 40.21 7.76 8.67
N ALA A 568 41.48 7.40 8.83
CA ALA A 568 42.45 7.38 7.73
C ALA A 568 42.14 6.33 6.64
N SER A 569 41.32 5.31 6.94
CA SER A 569 41.03 4.23 5.99
C SER A 569 40.29 4.70 4.73
N VAL A 570 39.48 5.76 4.85
CA VAL A 570 38.75 6.35 3.71
C VAL A 570 39.72 7.08 2.79
N ALA A 571 40.61 7.91 3.35
CA ALA A 571 41.67 8.58 2.60
C ALA A 571 42.67 7.58 1.99
N ALA A 572 42.98 6.48 2.68
CA ALA A 572 43.85 5.42 2.17
C ALA A 572 43.17 4.53 1.11
N GLY A 573 41.83 4.48 1.08
CA GLY A 573 41.05 3.63 0.17
C GLY A 573 41.27 2.13 0.39
N GLN A 574 41.81 1.74 1.55
CA GLN A 574 42.20 0.38 1.91
C GLN A 574 41.59 0.01 3.26
N PRO A 575 40.30 -0.40 3.29
CA PRO A 575 39.67 -0.83 4.53
C PRO A 575 40.23 -2.18 5.02
N ALA A 576 40.32 -2.34 6.34
CA ALA A 576 40.74 -3.60 6.95
C ALA A 576 39.64 -4.67 6.82
N PRO A 577 39.97 -5.94 6.47
CA PRO A 577 38.99 -7.03 6.46
C PRO A 577 38.36 -7.28 7.84
N PRO A 578 37.08 -7.68 7.93
CA PRO A 578 36.13 -7.97 6.85
C PRO A 578 35.33 -6.72 6.42
N SER A 579 35.71 -6.11 5.29
CA SER A 579 35.06 -4.90 4.73
C SER A 579 34.41 -5.17 3.38
N TYR A 580 33.63 -4.21 2.87
CA TYR A 580 33.16 -4.17 1.49
C TYR A 580 34.16 -3.37 0.62
N PRO A 581 35.08 -4.03 -0.11
CA PRO A 581 36.09 -3.32 -0.89
C PRO A 581 35.46 -2.64 -2.11
N LEU A 582 35.99 -1.48 -2.48
CA LEU A 582 35.72 -0.89 -3.79
C LEU A 582 36.46 -1.72 -4.84
N GLY A 583 35.72 -2.54 -5.59
CA GLY A 583 36.27 -3.58 -6.48
C GLY A 583 37.15 -3.11 -7.65
N SER A 584 37.29 -1.79 -7.88
CA SER A 584 38.23 -1.26 -8.88
C SER A 584 39.06 -0.10 -8.33
N GLN A 585 40.27 0.08 -8.86
CA GLN A 585 41.15 1.21 -8.51
C GLN A 585 40.50 2.56 -8.84
N GLU A 586 39.75 2.63 -9.95
CA GLU A 586 38.98 3.82 -10.33
C GLU A 586 37.95 4.20 -9.28
N LYS A 587 37.15 3.23 -8.80
CA LYS A 587 36.18 3.45 -7.72
C LYS A 587 36.84 3.92 -6.43
N ARG A 588 38.01 3.36 -6.08
CA ARG A 588 38.80 3.81 -4.92
C ARG A 588 39.24 5.26 -5.05
N ARG A 589 39.84 5.63 -6.20
CA ARG A 589 40.26 7.02 -6.46
C ARG A 589 39.09 7.98 -6.43
N ALA A 590 37.95 7.62 -7.03
CA ALA A 590 36.74 8.43 -6.99
C ALA A 590 36.21 8.62 -5.56
N SER A 591 36.22 7.57 -4.74
CA SER A 591 35.82 7.65 -3.32
C SER A 591 36.76 8.54 -2.50
N GLN A 592 38.08 8.44 -2.73
CA GLN A 592 39.07 9.28 -2.05
C GLN A 592 38.91 10.75 -2.44
N ALA A 593 38.72 11.03 -3.73
CA ALA A 593 38.48 12.37 -4.25
C ALA A 593 37.18 12.98 -3.68
N LEU A 594 36.10 12.18 -3.59
CA LEU A 594 34.85 12.61 -2.98
C LEU A 594 35.04 12.96 -1.50
N TYR A 595 35.74 12.11 -0.73
CA TYR A 595 36.03 12.38 0.67
C TYR A 595 36.84 13.67 0.85
N ALA A 596 37.92 13.85 0.08
CA ALA A 596 38.76 15.05 0.13
C ALA A 596 37.95 16.31 -0.21
N LEU A 597 37.11 16.26 -1.24
CA LEU A 597 36.22 17.36 -1.61
C LEU A 597 35.24 17.71 -0.49
N MET A 598 34.66 16.72 0.18
CA MET A 598 33.75 16.96 1.30
C MET A 598 34.47 17.57 2.51
N VAL A 599 35.70 17.13 2.81
CA VAL A 599 36.50 17.69 3.89
C VAL A 599 36.86 19.15 3.59
N GLU A 600 37.42 19.43 2.40
CA GLU A 600 37.80 20.78 1.99
C GLU A 600 36.61 21.74 1.98
N GLN A 601 35.50 21.32 1.38
CA GLN A 601 34.28 22.12 1.31
C GLN A 601 33.67 22.34 2.70
N GLY A 602 33.70 21.32 3.57
CA GLY A 602 33.20 21.42 4.94
C GLY A 602 34.04 22.37 5.79
N ALA A 603 35.37 22.30 5.72
CA ALA A 603 36.27 23.24 6.40
C ALA A 603 36.05 24.68 5.92
N SER A 604 35.92 24.89 4.61
CA SER A 604 35.58 26.20 4.04
C SER A 604 34.24 26.75 4.57
N TRP A 605 33.26 25.89 4.81
CA TRP A 605 31.97 26.29 5.37
C TRP A 605 32.01 26.59 6.87
N ASP A 606 32.77 25.83 7.66
CA ASP A 606 32.85 25.98 9.11
C ASP A 606 33.59 27.27 9.52
N ASP A 607 34.65 27.65 8.79
CA ASP A 607 35.47 28.82 9.12
C ASP A 607 34.72 30.16 8.90
N CYS A 608 34.20 30.40 7.69
CA CYS A 608 33.57 31.68 7.28
C CYS A 608 32.60 31.52 6.09
N GLY A 609 32.19 30.30 5.73
CA GLY A 609 31.37 30.09 4.55
C GLY A 609 29.90 30.49 4.75
N PRO A 610 29.14 30.66 3.65
CA PRO A 610 27.72 30.99 3.74
C PRO A 610 26.94 29.84 4.40
N ASP A 611 26.13 30.14 5.42
CA ASP A 611 25.21 29.16 6.01
C ASP A 611 23.96 29.00 5.14
N LEU A 612 23.89 27.91 4.39
CA LEU A 612 22.74 27.56 3.56
C LEU A 612 21.53 27.14 4.41
N THR A 613 21.73 26.89 5.72
CA THR A 613 20.67 26.68 6.71
C THR A 613 19.97 27.99 7.09
N ASP A 614 20.64 29.14 6.91
CA ASP A 614 20.00 30.43 7.13
C ASP A 614 18.91 30.67 6.07
N GLY A 615 17.72 31.03 6.53
CA GLY A 615 16.51 31.14 5.71
C GLY A 615 16.02 29.82 5.09
N ALA A 616 16.57 28.65 5.48
CA ALA A 616 16.11 27.36 4.96
C ALA A 616 14.68 27.04 5.46
N PRO A 617 13.87 26.32 4.67
CA PRO A 617 12.54 25.91 5.09
C PRO A 617 12.55 25.17 6.43
N ARG A 618 11.55 25.45 7.28
CA ARG A 618 11.42 24.87 8.62
C ARG A 618 10.15 24.00 8.72
N PRO A 619 10.19 22.86 9.46
CA PRO A 619 11.33 22.26 10.16
C PRO A 619 12.46 21.85 9.21
N LEU A 620 13.70 21.84 9.70
CA LEU A 620 14.86 21.56 8.84
C LEU A 620 14.73 20.16 8.23
N PRO A 621 14.92 20.04 6.91
CA PRO A 621 14.94 18.74 6.25
C PRO A 621 16.14 17.94 6.76
N GLN A 622 15.93 16.65 6.93
CA GLN A 622 16.98 15.68 7.20
C GLN A 622 17.07 14.76 5.97
N MET A 623 18.27 14.33 5.58
CA MET A 623 18.37 13.28 4.56
C MET A 623 17.86 11.92 5.09
N LYS A 624 17.71 11.79 6.41
CA LYS A 624 17.13 10.63 7.08
C LYS A 624 15.90 11.03 7.87
N VAL A 625 14.75 10.41 7.59
CA VAL A 625 13.59 10.49 8.48
C VAL A 625 13.88 9.61 9.68
N THR A 626 14.31 10.21 10.79
CA THR A 626 14.50 9.52 12.06
C THR A 626 13.25 9.67 12.93
N PRO A 627 12.95 8.71 13.82
CA PRO A 627 12.01 8.92 14.90
C PRO A 627 12.37 10.20 15.68
N ILE A 628 11.36 10.95 16.09
CA ILE A 628 11.54 12.02 17.08
C ILE A 628 11.68 11.30 18.42
N TYR A 629 12.89 11.24 18.97
CA TYR A 629 13.11 10.82 20.35
C TYR A 629 12.81 11.98 21.30
#